data_AF-A0A7V7ZCQ2-F1
#
_entry.id   AF-A0A7V7ZCQ2-F1
#
_cell.length_a   1.000
_cell.length_b   1.000
_cell.length_c   1.000
_cell.angle_alpha   90.00
_cell.angle_beta   90.00
_cell.angle_gamma   90.00
#
_symmetry.space_group_name_H-M   'P 1'
#
loop_
_entity.id
_entity.type
_entity.pdbx_description
1 polymer ?
#
loop_
_entity_poly.entity_id
_entity_poly.type
_entity_poly.pdbx_seq_one_letter_code
_entity_poly.pdbx_strand_id
1 'polypeptide(L)'
;MIALLYCCSAWVLAAPPAGSVRVMQAGALIHYGALRVAFELPDAAAPADLRLQLPSNGEAPRVMVAGQVRHLQLWQSFVWRKNGMQLRITALPWTDSAPALLLDFGKSDYRIVIAGAADAHDIERLQRYPGADLALLLRDGRRQIVLPAQGRQTDSPYRLRKMRRSD
;
A
#
# COMPACT_ATOMS: atom_id res chain seq x y z
N MET A 1 -49.27 35.12 1.53
CA MET A 1 -48.06 34.95 2.35
C MET A 1 -47.47 33.59 2.02
N ILE A 2 -46.52 33.52 1.09
CA ILE A 2 -45.93 32.25 0.60
C ILE A 2 -44.56 32.12 1.27
N ALA A 3 -44.41 31.13 2.14
CA ALA A 3 -43.15 30.81 2.78
C ALA A 3 -42.27 30.04 1.79
N LEU A 4 -41.20 30.67 1.31
CA LEU A 4 -40.11 30.00 0.62
C LEU A 4 -39.32 29.16 1.64
N LEU A 5 -39.51 27.84 1.61
CA LEU A 5 -38.57 26.91 2.23
C LEU A 5 -37.29 26.85 1.37
N TYR A 6 -36.24 27.51 1.84
CA TYR A 6 -34.88 27.30 1.33
C TYR A 6 -34.39 25.92 1.79
N CYS A 7 -34.39 24.96 0.86
CA CYS A 7 -33.76 23.67 1.06
C CYS A 7 -32.25 23.85 0.94
N CYS A 8 -31.59 24.08 2.09
CA CYS A 8 -30.13 24.14 2.17
C CYS A 8 -29.58 22.71 2.17
N SER A 9 -29.49 22.09 0.99
CA SER A 9 -28.78 20.81 0.83
C SER A 9 -27.29 21.06 0.99
N ALA A 10 -26.77 20.84 2.20
CA ALA A 10 -25.35 20.83 2.48
C ALA A 10 -24.69 19.66 1.72
N TRP A 11 -24.10 19.96 0.57
CA TRP A 11 -23.18 19.06 -0.09
C TRP A 11 -21.94 18.94 0.80
N VAL A 12 -21.86 17.85 1.58
CA VAL A 12 -20.60 17.43 2.20
C VAL A 12 -19.68 17.04 1.05
N LEU A 13 -18.87 17.99 0.57
CA LEU A 13 -17.77 17.67 -0.34
C LEU A 13 -16.84 16.73 0.42
N ALA A 14 -16.87 15.45 0.04
CA ALA A 14 -15.89 14.49 0.50
C ALA A 14 -14.49 15.03 0.17
N ALA A 15 -13.63 15.14 1.19
CA ALA A 15 -12.25 15.56 0.99
C ALA A 15 -11.58 14.71 -0.10
N PRO A 16 -10.75 15.31 -0.98
CA PRO A 16 -10.10 14.57 -2.05
C PRO A 16 -9.29 13.42 -1.45
N PRO A 17 -9.28 12.24 -2.12
CA PRO A 17 -8.53 11.10 -1.62
C PRO A 17 -7.03 11.47 -1.52
N ALA A 18 -6.40 11.10 -0.41
CA ALA A 18 -4.97 11.28 -0.21
C ALA A 18 -4.14 10.41 -1.17
N GLY A 19 -4.76 9.38 -1.75
CA GLY A 19 -4.11 8.47 -2.69
C GLY A 19 -5.04 7.38 -3.20
N SER A 20 -4.46 6.42 -3.91
CA SER A 20 -5.17 5.24 -4.40
C SER A 20 -4.25 4.05 -4.53
N VAL A 21 -4.81 2.86 -4.35
CA VAL A 21 -4.17 1.58 -4.61
C VAL A 21 -4.93 0.89 -5.72
N ARG A 22 -4.25 0.50 -6.79
CA ARG A 22 -4.83 -0.25 -7.91
C ARG A 22 -4.02 -1.52 -8.11
N VAL A 23 -4.69 -2.67 -8.06
CA VAL A 23 -4.07 -3.97 -8.37
C VAL A 23 -4.18 -4.26 -9.87
N MET A 24 -3.16 -4.93 -10.42
CA MET A 24 -3.06 -5.27 -11.84
C MET A 24 -2.36 -6.63 -11.99
N GLN A 25 -3.13 -7.71 -12.17
CA GLN A 25 -2.60 -9.08 -12.13
C GLN A 25 -1.82 -9.33 -10.84
N ALA A 26 -0.56 -9.77 -10.91
CA ALA A 26 0.31 -9.97 -9.74
C ALA A 26 0.85 -8.65 -9.15
N GLY A 27 0.77 -7.54 -9.88
CA GLY A 27 1.33 -6.25 -9.48
C GLY A 27 0.33 -5.26 -8.88
N ALA A 28 0.83 -4.09 -8.50
CA ALA A 28 0.02 -2.98 -8.03
C ALA A 28 0.68 -1.61 -8.29
N LEU A 29 -0.15 -0.58 -8.43
CA LEU A 29 0.26 0.82 -8.46
C LEU A 29 -0.35 1.55 -7.26
N ILE A 30 0.50 2.15 -6.44
CA ILE A 30 0.13 2.92 -5.26
C ILE A 30 0.47 4.38 -5.53
N HIS A 31 -0.54 5.23 -5.44
CA HIS A 31 -0.38 6.68 -5.45
C HIS A 31 -0.67 7.21 -4.04
N TYR A 32 0.22 8.04 -3.50
CA TYR A 32 0.00 8.74 -2.25
C TYR A 32 0.56 10.17 -2.34
N GLY A 33 -0.30 11.17 -2.28
CA GLY A 33 0.06 12.54 -2.64
C GLY A 33 0.68 12.58 -4.04
N ALA A 34 1.94 13.01 -4.12
CA ALA A 34 2.71 13.05 -5.37
C ALA A 34 3.54 11.79 -5.65
N LEU A 35 3.64 10.85 -4.70
CA LEU A 35 4.49 9.66 -4.79
C LEU A 35 3.77 8.55 -5.55
N ARG A 36 4.48 7.94 -6.49
CA ARG A 36 4.03 6.77 -7.24
C ARG A 36 4.96 5.59 -6.96
N VAL A 37 4.39 4.52 -6.39
CA VAL A 37 5.09 3.26 -6.14
C VAL A 37 4.49 2.19 -7.04
N ALA A 38 5.31 1.60 -7.89
CA ALA A 38 4.94 0.44 -8.70
C ALA A 38 5.50 -0.83 -8.05
N PHE A 39 4.67 -1.86 -7.93
CA PHE A 39 5.05 -3.15 -7.37
C PHE A 39 4.80 -4.24 -8.40
N GLU A 40 5.84 -5.01 -8.75
CA GLU A 40 5.79 -6.10 -9.75
C GLU A 40 5.13 -5.71 -11.08
N LEU A 41 5.27 -4.44 -11.47
CA LEU A 41 4.83 -3.94 -12.77
C LEU A 41 6.02 -3.78 -13.72
N PRO A 42 5.85 -4.10 -15.01
CA PRO A 42 6.86 -3.82 -16.03
C PRO A 42 7.27 -2.34 -16.05
N ASP A 43 8.49 -2.05 -16.50
CA ASP A 43 9.00 -0.68 -16.56
C ASP A 43 8.18 0.23 -17.48
N ALA A 44 7.64 -0.33 -18.56
CA ALA A 44 6.76 0.40 -19.48
C ALA A 44 5.32 0.60 -18.96
N ALA A 45 4.92 -0.06 -17.88
CA ALA A 45 3.51 -0.12 -17.49
C ALA A 45 2.98 1.18 -16.85
N ALA A 46 3.83 1.92 -16.11
CA ALA A 46 3.45 3.18 -15.48
C ALA A 46 4.69 3.97 -15.01
N PRO A 47 4.68 5.32 -15.06
CA PRO A 47 5.69 6.13 -14.39
C PRO A 47 5.66 5.95 -12.87
N ALA A 48 6.80 5.69 -12.25
CA ALA A 48 6.93 5.48 -10.81
C ALA A 48 8.18 6.18 -10.24
N ASP A 49 8.08 6.77 -9.05
CA ASP A 49 9.25 7.27 -8.31
C ASP A 49 10.05 6.10 -7.70
N LEU A 50 9.35 5.04 -7.33
CA LEU A 50 9.89 3.83 -6.71
C LEU A 50 9.31 2.59 -7.39
N ARG A 51 10.15 1.61 -7.70
CA ARG A 51 9.69 0.28 -8.09
C ARG A 51 10.12 -0.76 -7.08
N LEU A 52 9.22 -1.68 -6.79
CA LEU A 52 9.38 -2.73 -5.79
C LEU A 52 9.19 -4.09 -6.45
N GLN A 53 10.05 -5.03 -6.09
CA GLN A 53 9.94 -6.42 -6.49
C GLN A 53 10.09 -7.31 -5.27
N LEU A 54 9.26 -8.36 -5.19
CA LEU A 54 9.29 -9.35 -4.13
C LEU A 54 9.65 -10.70 -4.76
N PRO A 55 10.92 -11.11 -4.71
CA PRO A 55 11.31 -12.39 -5.29
C PRO A 55 10.59 -13.56 -4.61
N SER A 56 10.15 -14.53 -5.40
CA SER A 56 9.49 -15.75 -4.91
C SER A 56 10.47 -16.85 -4.45
N ASN A 57 11.77 -16.66 -4.65
CA ASN A 57 12.82 -17.65 -4.40
C ASN A 57 13.64 -17.39 -3.12
N GLY A 58 13.10 -16.62 -2.18
CA GLY A 58 13.79 -16.27 -0.92
C GLY A 58 14.89 -15.21 -1.08
N GLU A 59 15.08 -14.66 -2.28
CA GLU A 59 15.96 -13.50 -2.46
C GLU A 59 15.42 -12.25 -1.75
N ALA A 60 16.35 -11.37 -1.39
CA ALA A 60 16.06 -10.07 -0.81
C ALA A 60 15.16 -9.23 -1.73
N PRO A 61 14.08 -8.61 -1.21
CA PRO A 61 13.26 -7.66 -1.95
C PRO A 61 14.10 -6.55 -2.59
N ARG A 62 13.70 -6.11 -3.78
CA ARG A 62 14.42 -5.09 -4.53
C ARG A 62 13.65 -3.80 -4.53
N VAL A 63 14.34 -2.71 -4.22
CA VAL A 63 13.85 -1.33 -4.34
C VAL A 63 14.66 -0.63 -5.44
N MET A 64 13.97 -0.12 -6.44
CA MET A 64 14.56 0.63 -7.54
C MET A 64 14.16 2.09 -7.46
N VAL A 65 15.15 2.99 -7.51
CA VAL A 65 14.96 4.44 -7.47
C VAL A 65 15.92 5.08 -8.47
N ALA A 66 15.38 5.83 -9.43
CA ALA A 66 16.20 6.53 -10.44
C ALA A 66 17.26 5.63 -11.12
N GLY A 67 16.89 4.39 -11.46
CA GLY A 67 17.78 3.40 -12.08
C GLY A 67 18.72 2.66 -11.14
N GLN A 68 18.82 3.05 -9.86
CA GLN A 68 19.62 2.33 -8.86
C GLN A 68 18.79 1.22 -8.20
N VAL A 69 19.35 0.01 -8.14
CA VAL A 69 18.75 -1.14 -7.45
C VAL A 69 19.35 -1.26 -6.04
N ARG A 70 18.50 -1.47 -5.05
CA ARG A 70 18.89 -1.81 -3.67
C ARG A 70 18.21 -3.09 -3.25
N HIS A 71 18.97 -4.02 -2.72
CA HIS A 71 18.46 -5.24 -2.11
C HIS A 71 18.24 -5.00 -0.62
N LEU A 72 17.05 -5.30 -0.11
CA LEU A 72 16.70 -5.17 1.30
C LEU A 72 16.77 -6.52 1.99
N GLN A 73 17.74 -6.71 2.89
CA GLN A 73 17.72 -7.89 3.75
C GLN A 73 16.56 -7.79 4.75
N LEU A 74 16.15 -8.94 5.32
CA LEU A 74 15.11 -8.94 6.34
C LEU A 74 15.44 -7.97 7.48
N TRP A 75 14.40 -7.26 7.93
CA TRP A 75 14.44 -6.18 8.93
C TRP A 75 15.17 -4.91 8.49
N GLN A 76 15.83 -4.90 7.33
CA GLN A 76 16.39 -3.66 6.79
C GLN A 76 15.31 -2.74 6.27
N SER A 77 15.60 -1.45 6.37
CA SER A 77 14.72 -0.39 5.89
C SER A 77 15.45 0.50 4.87
N PHE A 78 14.74 0.85 3.82
CA PHE A 78 15.08 1.95 2.93
C PHE A 78 14.14 3.13 3.20
N VAL A 79 14.68 4.34 3.25
CA VAL A 79 13.87 5.55 3.43
C VAL A 79 14.02 6.42 2.20
N TRP A 80 12.91 6.65 1.53
CA TRP A 80 12.79 7.60 0.43
C TRP A 80 12.22 8.92 0.94
N ARG A 81 12.77 10.04 0.47
CA ARG A 81 12.29 11.39 0.78
C ARG A 81 12.29 12.26 -0.47
N LYS A 82 11.21 12.99 -0.68
CA LYS A 82 11.07 13.98 -1.76
C LYS A 82 9.95 14.96 -1.40
N ASN A 83 10.17 16.26 -1.61
CA ASN A 83 9.15 17.30 -1.43
C ASN A 83 8.41 17.23 -0.08
N GLY A 84 9.13 17.01 1.02
CA GLY A 84 8.55 16.91 2.37
C GLY A 84 7.80 15.61 2.69
N MET A 85 7.66 14.71 1.71
CA MET A 85 7.09 13.37 1.91
C MET A 85 8.20 12.37 2.22
N GLN A 86 7.89 11.43 3.11
CA GLN A 86 8.76 10.32 3.47
C GLN A 86 8.02 9.01 3.29
N LEU A 87 8.68 8.02 2.69
CA LEU A 87 8.24 6.62 2.70
C LEU A 87 9.38 5.78 3.27
N ARG A 88 9.09 5.03 4.33
CA ARG A 88 9.98 3.97 4.82
C ARG A 88 9.48 2.64 4.29
N ILE A 89 10.37 1.88 3.66
CA ILE A 89 10.13 0.55 3.13
C ILE A 89 10.96 -0.42 3.95
N THR A 90 10.33 -1.33 4.66
CA THR A 90 11.00 -2.32 5.51
C THR A 90 10.73 -3.71 4.98
N ALA A 91 11.78 -4.50 4.75
CA ALA A 91 11.62 -5.92 4.47
C ALA A 91 11.34 -6.66 5.79
N LEU A 92 10.30 -7.48 5.81
CA LEU A 92 9.86 -8.23 6.99
C LEU A 92 9.77 -9.72 6.63
N PRO A 93 9.92 -10.64 7.59
CA PRO A 93 9.57 -12.03 7.35
C PRO A 93 8.06 -12.12 7.13
N TRP A 94 7.59 -12.97 6.21
CA TRP A 94 6.16 -13.24 5.99
C TRP A 94 5.83 -14.70 6.28
N THR A 95 6.42 -15.59 5.51
CA THR A 95 6.47 -17.04 5.75
C THR A 95 7.93 -17.46 5.92
N ASP A 96 8.17 -18.73 6.25
CA ASP A 96 9.52 -19.26 6.48
C ASP A 96 10.48 -19.06 5.30
N SER A 97 9.96 -18.87 4.08
CA SER A 97 10.73 -18.78 2.84
C SER A 97 10.50 -17.51 2.02
N ALA A 98 9.58 -16.62 2.42
CA ALA A 98 9.27 -15.42 1.65
C ALA A 98 9.26 -14.15 2.50
N PRO A 99 9.88 -13.06 2.01
CA PRO A 99 9.77 -11.74 2.63
C PRO A 99 8.41 -11.10 2.32
N ALA A 100 8.03 -10.13 3.15
CA ALA A 100 7.05 -9.08 2.84
C ALA A 100 7.73 -7.71 2.88
N LEU A 101 7.07 -6.70 2.31
CA LEU A 101 7.45 -5.30 2.41
C LEU A 101 6.39 -4.54 3.21
N LEU A 102 6.83 -3.79 4.22
CA LEU A 102 6.02 -2.79 4.89
C LEU A 102 6.35 -1.41 4.33
N LEU A 103 5.35 -0.75 3.75
CA LEU A 103 5.40 0.63 3.31
C LEU A 103 4.76 1.49 4.40
N ASP A 104 5.58 2.25 5.12
CA ASP A 104 5.18 3.15 6.19
C ASP A 104 5.29 4.61 5.72
N PHE A 105 4.14 5.24 5.52
CA PHE A 105 4.02 6.62 5.06
C PHE A 105 4.10 7.64 6.21
N GLY A 106 4.17 7.20 7.48
CA GLY A 106 4.31 8.08 8.65
C GLY A 106 3.35 7.75 9.81
N LYS A 107 3.56 8.39 10.97
CA LYS A 107 2.83 8.12 12.24
C LYS A 107 1.31 8.26 12.09
N SER A 108 0.86 9.24 11.30
CA SER A 108 -0.57 9.55 11.07
C SER A 108 -1.02 9.22 9.65
N ASP A 109 -0.27 8.37 8.96
CA ASP A 109 -0.52 7.96 7.59
C ASP A 109 -0.63 6.43 7.49
N TYR A 110 -0.85 5.97 6.26
CA TYR A 110 -1.04 4.56 5.95
C TYR A 110 0.21 3.73 6.24
N ARG A 111 -0.04 2.49 6.65
CA ARG A 111 0.91 1.38 6.61
C ARG A 111 0.35 0.29 5.71
N ILE A 112 1.08 -0.01 4.65
CA ILE A 112 0.67 -0.99 3.64
C ILE A 112 1.65 -2.16 3.67
N VAL A 113 1.14 -3.37 3.89
CA VAL A 113 1.94 -4.60 3.77
C VAL A 113 1.78 -5.16 2.36
N ILE A 114 2.88 -5.52 1.71
CA ILE A 114 2.88 -6.24 0.43
C ILE A 114 3.58 -7.56 0.66
N ALA A 115 2.88 -8.66 0.46
CA ALA A 115 3.42 -10.00 0.72
C ALA A 115 3.31 -10.89 -0.51
N GLY A 116 4.05 -11.99 -0.54
CA GLY A 116 4.00 -12.97 -1.64
C GLY A 116 2.69 -13.75 -1.66
N ALA A 117 2.81 -15.07 -1.88
CA ALA A 117 1.67 -15.97 -1.89
C ALA A 117 0.88 -15.90 -0.58
N ALA A 118 -0.45 -15.80 -0.74
CA ALA A 118 -1.43 -15.75 0.32
C ALA A 118 -1.79 -17.16 0.80
N ASP A 119 -1.92 -17.37 2.11
CA ASP A 119 -2.42 -18.59 2.74
C ASP A 119 -3.68 -18.34 3.61
N ALA A 120 -4.22 -19.40 4.21
CA ALA A 120 -5.42 -19.30 5.05
C ALA A 120 -5.23 -18.47 6.33
N HIS A 121 -3.98 -18.26 6.77
CA HIS A 121 -3.62 -17.61 8.03
C HIS A 121 -3.19 -16.16 7.85
N ASP A 122 -3.30 -15.60 6.64
CA ASP A 122 -2.79 -14.26 6.34
C ASP A 122 -3.43 -13.16 7.17
N ILE A 123 -4.73 -13.24 7.47
CA ILE A 123 -5.41 -12.21 8.27
C ILE A 123 -4.84 -12.20 9.70
N GLU A 124 -4.66 -13.37 10.32
CA GLU A 124 -4.04 -13.51 11.64
C GLU A 124 -2.58 -13.04 11.61
N ARG A 125 -1.85 -13.35 10.53
CA ARG A 125 -0.49 -12.85 10.30
C ARG A 125 -0.48 -11.32 10.19
N LEU A 126 -1.42 -10.72 9.45
CA LEU A 126 -1.57 -9.27 9.30
C LEU A 126 -1.86 -8.55 10.61
N GLN A 127 -2.61 -9.18 11.51
CA GLN A 127 -2.86 -8.64 12.86
C GLN A 127 -1.59 -8.57 13.71
N ARG A 128 -0.57 -9.41 13.43
CA ARG A 128 0.73 -9.36 14.11
C ARG A 128 1.64 -8.24 13.59
N TYR A 129 1.38 -7.69 12.40
CA TYR A 129 2.14 -6.54 11.92
C TYR A 129 1.65 -5.27 12.61
N PRO A 130 2.57 -4.38 13.03
CA PRO A 130 2.23 -3.20 13.81
C PRO A 130 1.40 -2.19 13.01
N GLY A 131 0.07 -2.35 13.06
CA GLY A 131 -0.91 -1.40 12.51
C GLY A 131 -0.98 -1.35 10.99
N ALA A 132 -0.89 -2.50 10.30
CA ALA A 132 -1.15 -2.55 8.86
C ALA A 132 -2.60 -2.15 8.57
N ASP A 133 -2.79 -1.04 7.88
CA ASP A 133 -4.12 -0.53 7.53
C ASP A 133 -4.68 -1.21 6.28
N LEU A 134 -3.77 -1.67 5.41
CA LEU A 134 -4.06 -2.34 4.15
C LEU A 134 -2.97 -3.36 3.84
N ALA A 135 -3.33 -4.45 3.19
CA ALA A 135 -2.38 -5.41 2.65
C ALA A 135 -2.63 -5.75 1.18
N LEU A 136 -1.56 -6.09 0.47
CA LEU A 136 -1.56 -6.52 -0.92
C LEU A 136 -1.03 -7.95 -1.00
N LEU A 137 -1.93 -8.92 -1.11
CA LEU A 137 -1.61 -10.35 -1.06
C LEU A 137 -1.78 -10.99 -2.43
N LEU A 138 -0.89 -11.92 -2.80
CA LEU A 138 -0.99 -12.65 -4.06
C LEU A 138 -1.81 -13.93 -3.85
N ARG A 139 -3.02 -14.00 -4.42
CA ARG A 139 -3.88 -15.18 -4.37
C ARG A 139 -4.24 -15.62 -5.79
N ASP A 140 -4.02 -16.89 -6.10
CA ASP A 140 -4.29 -17.47 -7.43
C ASP A 140 -3.66 -16.66 -8.58
N GLY A 141 -2.42 -16.18 -8.37
CA GLY A 141 -1.68 -15.35 -9.34
C GLY A 141 -2.19 -13.91 -9.47
N ARG A 142 -3.16 -13.48 -8.65
CA ARG A 142 -3.75 -12.14 -8.67
C ARG A 142 -3.57 -11.43 -7.34
N ARG A 143 -3.27 -10.14 -7.41
CA ARG A 143 -3.09 -9.28 -6.25
C ARG A 143 -4.47 -8.85 -5.73
N GLN A 144 -4.70 -9.05 -4.43
CA GLN A 144 -5.91 -8.65 -3.74
C GLN A 144 -5.58 -7.62 -2.65
N ILE A 145 -6.46 -6.64 -2.50
CA ILE A 145 -6.42 -5.67 -1.42
C ILE A 145 -7.17 -6.24 -0.23
N VAL A 146 -6.50 -6.33 0.91
CA VAL A 146 -7.08 -6.76 2.18
C VAL A 146 -7.10 -5.59 3.15
N LEU A 147 -8.20 -5.42 3.87
CA LEU A 147 -8.39 -4.42 4.92
C LEU A 147 -8.49 -5.17 6.26
N PRO A 148 -7.37 -5.39 6.98
CA PRO A 148 -7.33 -6.31 8.12
C PRO A 148 -8.33 -5.95 9.21
N ALA A 149 -8.45 -4.66 9.54
CA ALA A 149 -9.37 -4.16 10.56
C ALA A 149 -10.85 -4.36 10.20
N GLN A 150 -11.18 -4.56 8.92
CA GLN A 150 -12.56 -4.75 8.45
C GLN A 150 -12.85 -6.20 8.07
N GLY A 151 -11.86 -7.10 8.12
CA GLY A 151 -11.99 -8.46 7.59
C GLY A 151 -12.39 -8.52 6.11
N ARG A 152 -12.17 -7.44 5.36
CA ARG A 152 -12.67 -7.28 3.99
C ARG A 152 -11.57 -7.49 2.97
N GLN A 153 -11.92 -8.08 1.84
CA GLN A 153 -11.06 -8.25 0.67
C GLN A 153 -11.72 -7.62 -0.57
N THR A 154 -10.92 -7.10 -1.49
CA THR A 154 -11.38 -6.48 -2.74
C THR A 154 -10.28 -6.49 -3.79
N ASP A 155 -10.67 -6.56 -5.06
CA ASP A 155 -9.83 -6.35 -6.24
C ASP A 155 -10.05 -4.97 -6.88
N SER A 156 -11.16 -4.32 -6.54
CA SER A 156 -11.46 -2.96 -6.97
C SER A 156 -10.46 -1.93 -6.43
N PRO A 157 -10.13 -0.87 -7.19
CA PRO A 157 -9.22 0.17 -6.71
C PRO A 157 -9.66 0.77 -5.37
N TYR A 158 -8.74 0.81 -4.41
CA TYR A 158 -9.00 1.36 -3.08
C TYR A 158 -8.55 2.81 -3.00
N ARG A 159 -9.42 3.69 -2.50
CA ARG A 159 -9.10 5.12 -2.29
C ARG A 159 -8.54 5.32 -0.89
N LEU A 160 -7.30 5.80 -0.82
CA LEU A 160 -6.66 6.19 0.43
C LEU A 160 -7.21 7.56 0.86
N ARG A 161 -7.65 7.67 2.10
CA ARG A 161 -8.16 8.89 2.74
C ARG A 161 -7.21 9.27 3.85
N LYS A 162 -6.94 10.57 4.04
CA LYS A 162 -6.07 11.01 5.13
C LYS A 162 -6.58 10.45 6.46
N MET A 163 -5.71 9.73 7.17
CA MET A 163 -6.09 9.11 8.43
C MET A 163 -6.21 10.19 9.51
N ARG A 164 -7.27 10.12 10.30
CA ARG A 164 -7.32 10.77 11.61
C ARG A 164 -6.96 9.71 12.64
N ARG A 165 -5.67 9.58 12.97
CA ARG A 165 -5.29 8.88 14.20
C ARG A 165 -5.37 9.91 15.32
N SER A 166 -6.31 9.73 16.24
CA SER A 166 -6.29 10.38 17.54
C SER A 166 -5.06 9.87 18.29
N ASP A 167 -4.15 10.79 18.67
CA ASP A 167 -3.07 10.49 19.60
C ASP A 167 -3.62 10.02 20.96
#